data_AF-A0A959FF66-F1
#
_entry.id   AF-A0A959FF66-F1
#
_cell.length_a   1.000
_cell.length_b   1.000
_cell.length_c   1.000
_cell.angle_alpha   90.00
_cell.angle_beta   90.00
_cell.angle_gamma   90.00
#
_symmetry.space_group_name_H-M   'P 1'
#
loop_
_entity.id
_entity.type
_entity.pdbx_description
1 polymer ?
#
loop_
_entity_poly.entity_id
_entity_poly.type
_entity_poly.pdbx_seq_one_letter_code
_entity_poly.pdbx_strand_id
1 'polypeptide(L)' 'TPTSGYHETITLFWTRILYHFVHSFSADTSLADIEFQFLKSDLFSKNLPFLYFSRERLFSVEARSRWIEPDLQPLEY' A
#
# COMPACT_ATOMS: atom_id res chain seq x y z
N THR A 1 -8.71 17.51 -5.70
CA THR A 1 -9.64 17.60 -6.86
C THR A 1 -9.43 16.37 -7.73
N PRO A 2 -10.36 16.01 -8.64
CA PRO A 2 -10.18 14.86 -9.55
C PRO A 2 -8.87 14.89 -10.36
N THR A 3 -8.25 16.07 -10.45
CA THR A 3 -7.03 16.36 -11.21
C THR A 3 -5.78 16.59 -10.35
N SER A 4 -5.87 16.57 -9.01
CA SER A 4 -4.67 16.65 -8.18
C SER A 4 -3.86 15.37 -8.33
N GLY A 5 -2.53 15.45 -8.41
CA GLY A 5 -1.65 14.29 -8.59
C GLY A 5 -1.78 13.22 -7.51
N TYR A 6 -2.29 13.62 -6.34
CA TYR A 6 -2.53 12.76 -5.20
C TYR A 6 -3.66 11.73 -5.42
N HIS A 7 -3.47 10.52 -4.88
CA HIS A 7 -4.41 9.40 -4.94
C HIS A 7 -4.52 8.77 -3.54
N GLU A 8 -5.58 9.10 -2.81
CA GLU A 8 -5.76 8.76 -1.39
C GLU A 8 -5.66 7.25 -1.13
N THR A 9 -6.38 6.43 -1.91
CA THR A 9 -6.37 4.97 -1.69
C THR A 9 -4.98 4.37 -1.91
N ILE A 10 -4.25 4.79 -2.96
CA ILE A 10 -2.89 4.28 -3.21
C ILE A 10 -1.94 4.71 -2.09
N THR A 11 -2.01 5.97 -1.64
CA THR A 11 -1.18 6.45 -0.54
C THR A 11 -1.44 5.65 0.73
N LEU A 12 -2.70 5.54 1.15
CA LEU A 12 -3.06 4.80 2.37
C LEU A 12 -2.73 3.31 2.27
N PHE A 13 -2.89 2.69 1.10
CA PHE A 13 -2.50 1.31 0.85
C PHE A 13 -1.01 1.11 1.20
N TRP A 14 -0.13 1.93 0.62
CA TRP A 14 1.31 1.83 0.89
C TRP A 14 1.66 2.18 2.33
N THR A 15 0.98 3.16 2.94
CA THR A 15 1.17 3.47 4.37
C THR A 15 0.84 2.26 5.25
N ARG A 16 -0.24 1.53 4.98
CA ARG A 16 -0.59 0.31 5.74
C ARG A 16 0.46 -0.79 5.53
N ILE A 17 0.86 -1.07 4.29
CA ILE A 17 1.89 -2.07 3.99
C ILE A 17 3.19 -1.74 4.72
N LEU A 18 3.66 -0.49 4.65
CA LEU A 18 4.88 -0.06 5.33
C LEU A 18 4.74 -0.11 6.85
N TYR A 19 3.60 0.31 7.39
CA TYR A 19 3.32 0.23 8.83
C TYR A 19 3.47 -1.20 9.33
N HIS A 20 2.78 -2.16 8.71
CA HIS A 20 2.85 -3.56 9.10
C HIS A 20 4.22 -4.17 8.91
N PHE A 21 4.88 -3.85 7.80
CA PHE A 21 6.22 -4.35 7.54
C PHE A 21 7.20 -3.88 8.61
N VAL A 22 7.23 -2.58 8.94
CA VAL A 22 8.12 -2.02 9.97
C VAL A 22 7.81 -2.61 11.35
N HIS A 23 6.53 -2.80 11.68
CA HIS A 23 6.12 -3.35 12.99
C HIS A 23 6.33 -4.87 13.11
N SER A 24 6.76 -5.56 12.04
CA SER A 24 7.16 -6.97 12.09
C SER A 24 8.58 -7.19 12.62
N PHE A 25 9.37 -6.12 12.77
CA PHE A 25 10.76 -6.16 13.27
C PHE A 25 10.85 -5.77 14.74
N SER A 26 11.96 -6.15 15.39
CA SER A 26 12.27 -5.68 16.74
C SER A 26 12.64 -4.19 16.72
N ALA A 27 12.40 -3.51 17.85
CA ALA A 27 12.72 -2.09 18.00
C ALA A 27 14.21 -1.76 17.85
N ASP A 28 15.09 -2.75 18.03
CA ASP A 28 16.54 -2.60 17.88
C ASP A 28 17.02 -2.78 16.43
N THR A 29 16.12 -3.18 15.51
CA THR A 29 16.48 -3.33 14.09
C THR A 29 16.71 -1.97 13.46
N SER A 30 17.84 -1.79 12.77
CA SER A 30 18.15 -0.52 12.13
C SER A 30 17.20 -0.23 10.97
N LEU A 31 16.91 1.04 10.70
CA LEU A 31 16.07 1.43 9.56
C LEU A 31 16.66 0.95 8.22
N ALA A 32 17.99 0.96 8.08
CA ALA A 32 18.67 0.51 6.88
C ALA A 32 18.48 -1.00 6.63
N ASP A 33 18.49 -1.81 7.69
CA ASP A 33 18.20 -3.24 7.57
C ASP A 33 16.73 -3.48 7.19
N ILE A 34 15.80 -2.74 7.80
CA ILE A 34 14.37 -2.82 7.46
C ILE A 34 14.17 -2.43 5.99
N GLU A 35 14.76 -1.32 5.53
CA GLU A 35 14.70 -0.90 4.13
C GLU A 35 15.24 -1.97 3.19
N PHE A 36 16.42 -2.52 3.48
CA PHE A 36 17.03 -3.58 2.67
C PHE A 36 16.14 -4.82 2.57
N GLN A 37 15.50 -5.22 3.68
CA GLN A 37 14.56 -6.34 3.68
C GLN A 37 13.28 -6.00 2.91
N PHE A 38 12.76 -4.78 3.04
CA PHE A 38 11.57 -4.36 2.31
C PHE A 38 11.80 -4.44 0.80
N LEU A 39 12.90 -3.88 0.31
CA LEU A 39 13.28 -3.87 -1.11
C LEU A 39 13.46 -5.28 -1.69
N LYS A 40 13.73 -6.28 -0.85
CA LYS A 40 13.84 -7.70 -1.25
C LYS A 40 12.54 -8.49 -1.13
N SER A 41 11.52 -7.94 -0.48
CA SER A 41 10.25 -8.61 -0.25
C SER A 41 9.30 -8.49 -1.45
N ASP A 42 8.34 -9.41 -1.56
CA ASP A 42 7.27 -9.32 -2.57
C ASP A 42 6.38 -8.08 -2.37
N LEU A 43 6.42 -7.47 -1.17
CA LEU A 43 5.68 -6.24 -0.87
C LEU A 43 6.23 -5.02 -1.63
N PHE A 44 7.47 -5.05 -2.12
CA PHE A 44 8.01 -3.96 -2.95
C PHE A 44 7.50 -3.97 -4.40
N SER A 45 6.66 -4.95 -4.76
CA SER A 45 6.10 -5.03 -6.10
C SER A 45 5.13 -3.87 -6.38
N LYS A 46 5.38 -3.10 -7.44
CA LYS A 46 4.42 -2.08 -7.94
C LYS A 46 3.04 -2.65 -8.28
N ASN A 47 2.95 -3.97 -8.48
CA ASN A 47 1.71 -4.66 -8.81
C ASN A 47 0.95 -5.12 -7.56
N LEU A 48 1.52 -4.98 -6.35
CA LEU A 48 0.91 -5.41 -5.10
C LEU A 48 -0.53 -4.87 -4.92
N PRO A 49 -0.85 -3.59 -5.18
CA PRO A 49 -2.24 -3.11 -5.07
C PRO A 49 -3.23 -3.87 -5.94
N PHE A 50 -2.80 -4.37 -7.10
CA PHE A 50 -3.69 -5.10 -8.04
C PHE A 50 -3.96 -6.54 -7.62
N LEU A 51 -3.34 -7.03 -6.54
CA LEU A 51 -3.78 -8.26 -5.90
C LEU A 51 -5.08 -8.05 -5.10
N TYR A 52 -5.32 -6.83 -4.61
CA TYR A 52 -6.44 -6.49 -3.73
C TYR A 52 -7.54 -5.72 -4.46
N PHE A 53 -7.15 -4.85 -5.40
CA PHE A 53 -8.07 -3.99 -6.13
C PHE A 53 -8.12 -4.32 -7.62
N SER A 54 -9.32 -4.37 -8.18
CA SER A 54 -9.51 -4.27 -9.64
C SER A 54 -9.01 -2.91 -10.15
N ARG A 55 -8.62 -2.86 -11.43
CA ARG A 55 -8.15 -1.61 -12.04
C ARG A 55 -9.27 -0.59 -12.10
N GLU A 56 -10.47 -1.03 -12.44
CA GLU A 56 -11.68 -0.23 -12.53
C GLU A 56 -11.98 0.45 -11.20
N ARG A 57 -11.86 -0.29 -10.09
CA ARG A 57 -12.06 0.25 -8.74
C ARG A 57 -10.94 1.19 -8.31
N LEU A 58 -9.68 0.76 -8.42
CA LEU A 58 -8.53 1.53 -7.93
C LEU A 58 -8.35 2.86 -8.68
N PHE A 59 -8.73 2.92 -9.96
CA PHE A 59 -8.61 4.14 -10.76
C PHE A 59 -9.90 4.98 -10.84
N SER A 60 -10.91 4.64 -10.06
CA SER A 60 -12.11 5.47 -9.92
C SER A 60 -11.80 6.83 -9.28
N VAL A 61 -12.63 7.84 -9.58
CA VAL A 61 -12.55 9.18 -8.95
C VAL A 61 -12.75 9.09 -7.44
N GLU A 62 -13.56 8.13 -7.00
CA GLU A 62 -13.79 7.86 -5.58
C GLU A 62 -12.51 7.39 -4.89
N ALA A 63 -11.84 6.35 -5.42
CA ALA A 63 -10.60 5.82 -4.86
C ALA A 63 -9.49 6.89 -4.76
N ARG A 64 -9.45 7.82 -5.72
CA ARG A 64 -8.50 8.94 -5.69
C ARG A 64 -8.77 9.92 -4.55
N SER A 65 -10.03 10.10 -4.15
CA SER A 65 -10.45 11.15 -3.22
C SER A 65 -10.68 10.67 -1.80
N ARG A 66 -10.93 9.37 -1.60
CA ARG A 66 -11.08 8.74 -0.28
C ARG A 66 -10.60 7.29 -0.32
N TRP A 67 -10.29 6.73 0.85
CA TRP A 67 -10.12 5.28 1.00
C TRP A 67 -11.41 4.56 0.59
N ILE A 68 -11.25 3.50 -0.21
CA ILE A 68 -12.29 2.52 -0.47
C ILE A 68 -11.72 1.13 -0.18
N GLU A 69 -12.57 0.23 0.32
CA GLU A 69 -12.14 -1.15 0.59
C GLU A 69 -11.79 -1.90 -0.70
N PRO A 70 -10.83 -2.86 -0.68
CA PRO A 70 -10.54 -3.68 -1.84
C PRO A 70 -11.72 -4.57 -2.27
N ASP A 71 -11.74 -4.97 -3.54
CA ASP A 71 -12.82 -5.77 -4.15
C ASP A 71 -12.41 -7.16 -4.63
N LEU A 72 -11.10 -7.46 -4.75
CA LEU A 72 -10.63 -8.79 -5.13
C LEU A 72 -10.40 -9.68 -3.92
N GLN A 73 -9.77 -9.14 -2.88
CA GLN A 73 -9.55 -9.82 -1.60
C GLN A 73 -9.31 -8.79 -0.48
N PRO A 74 -9.64 -9.09 0.78
CA PRO A 74 -9.45 -8.15 1.88
C PRO A 74 -7.96 -7.83 2.11
N LEU A 75 -7.69 -6.62 2.58
CA LEU A 75 -6.38 -6.23 3.09
C LEU A 75 -6.32 -6.57 4.58
N GLU A 76 -5.62 -7.65 4.94
CA GLU A 76 -5.51 -8.13 6.33
C GLU A 76 -4.46 -7.39 7.18
N TYR A 77 -3.82 -6.38 6.58
CA TYR A 77 -2.86 -5.48 7.22
C TYR A 77 -3.58 -4.18 7.61
#